data_AF-A0A7S1MIM3-F1
#
_entry.id   AF-A0A7S1MIM3-F1
#
_cell.length_a   1.000
_cell.length_b   1.000
_cell.length_c   1.000
_cell.angle_alpha   90.00
_cell.angle_beta   90.00
_cell.angle_gamma   90.00
#
_symmetry.space_group_name_H-M   'P 1'
#
loop_
_entity.id
_entity.type
_entity.pdbx_description
1 polymer ?
#
loop_
_entity_poly.entity_id
_entity_poly.type
_entity_poly.pdbx_seq_one_letter_code
_entity_poly.pdbx_strand_id
1 'polypeptide(L)'
;PEELPGQALSVAVYREGGIRCCEIGTVMFGHTDVASGLQVGSTGKDLVRLAFPRRVYTQSHVDYLAEVIVHLFRHREALVPRGLRISCEPPVLRHFTCDFEPLEAHK
;
A
#
# COMPACT_ATOMS: atom_id res chain seq x y z
N PRO A 1 -2.30 -1.04 12.08
CA PRO A 1 -0.97 -1.26 11.45
C PRO A 1 -0.79 -2.70 10.95
N GLU A 2 -1.29 -3.68 11.71
CA GLU A 2 -1.23 -5.11 11.37
C GLU A 2 -1.91 -5.45 10.04
N GLU A 3 -2.95 -4.69 9.67
CA GLU A 3 -3.72 -4.87 8.43
C GLU A 3 -3.14 -4.13 7.21
N LEU A 4 -1.93 -3.56 7.34
CA LEU A 4 -1.16 -2.95 6.25
C LEU A 4 -1.91 -1.89 5.41
N PRO A 5 -2.50 -0.84 6.04
CA PRO A 5 -3.34 0.12 5.33
C PRO A 5 -2.62 0.92 4.24
N GLY A 6 -1.32 1.22 4.40
CA GLY A 6 -0.56 1.89 3.33
C GLY A 6 -0.37 1.00 2.09
N GLN A 7 -0.17 -0.30 2.29
CA GLN A 7 -0.06 -1.26 1.20
C GLN A 7 -1.42 -1.48 0.53
N ALA A 8 -2.50 -1.55 1.32
CA ALA A 8 -3.87 -1.64 0.81
C ALA A 8 -4.23 -0.44 -0.07
N LEU A 9 -3.90 0.77 0.38
CA LEU A 9 -4.08 1.99 -0.42
C LEU A 9 -3.21 1.96 -1.69
N SER A 10 -1.97 1.48 -1.60
CA SER A 10 -1.08 1.39 -2.76
C SER A 10 -1.63 0.46 -3.84
N VAL A 11 -2.19 -0.68 -3.44
CA VAL A 11 -2.89 -1.61 -4.33
C VAL A 11 -4.14 -0.97 -4.94
N ALA A 12 -4.94 -0.24 -4.15
CA ALA A 12 -6.14 0.41 -4.65
C ALA A 12 -5.84 1.50 -5.70
N VAL A 13 -4.80 2.32 -5.47
CA VAL A 13 -4.34 3.33 -6.44
C VAL A 13 -3.92 2.69 -7.77
N TYR A 14 -3.26 1.53 -7.71
CA TYR A 14 -2.90 0.79 -8.92
C TYR A 14 -4.11 0.19 -9.63
N ARG A 15 -5.05 -0.42 -8.90
CA ARG A 15 -6.24 -1.06 -9.49
C ARG A 15 -7.19 -0.05 -10.14
N GLU A 16 -7.43 1.08 -9.49
CA GLU A 16 -8.39 2.08 -9.97
C GLU A 16 -7.78 3.06 -10.97
N GLY A 17 -6.51 3.43 -10.77
CA GLY A 17 -5.86 4.49 -11.57
C GLY A 17 -4.72 4.02 -12.46
N GLY A 18 -4.31 2.75 -12.41
CA GLY A 18 -3.10 2.29 -13.10
C GLY A 18 -1.81 2.97 -12.63
N ILE A 19 -1.84 3.63 -11.46
CA ILE A 19 -0.72 4.41 -10.93
C ILE A 19 0.02 3.59 -9.88
N ARG A 20 1.34 3.48 -10.02
CA ARG A 20 2.18 2.81 -9.01
C ARG A 20 2.74 3.82 -8.02
N CYS A 21 2.46 3.59 -6.76
CA CYS A 21 3.04 4.30 -5.61
C CYS A 21 3.83 3.34 -4.72
N CYS A 22 4.45 3.89 -3.68
CA CYS A 22 5.29 3.12 -2.75
C CYS A 22 4.75 3.28 -1.34
N GLU A 23 4.41 2.18 -0.68
CA GLU A 23 4.21 2.20 0.77
C GLU A 23 5.53 2.56 1.46
N ILE A 24 5.44 3.41 2.49
CA ILE A 24 6.51 3.84 3.38
C ILE A 24 5.94 3.69 4.79
N GLY A 25 5.85 2.45 5.27
CA GLY A 25 5.12 2.12 6.48
C GLY A 25 5.54 0.78 7.09
N THR A 26 4.55 0.00 7.53
CA THR A 26 4.75 -1.26 8.24
C THR A 26 5.41 -2.33 7.36
N VAL A 27 5.12 -2.37 6.06
CA VAL A 27 5.76 -3.34 5.16
C VAL A 27 7.25 -3.01 5.02
N MET A 28 7.59 -1.73 4.85
CA MET A 28 8.98 -1.27 4.71
C MET A 28 9.81 -1.40 5.99
N PHE A 29 9.26 -1.01 7.15
CA PHE A 29 10.04 -0.87 8.39
C PHE A 29 9.69 -1.86 9.51
N GLY A 30 8.57 -2.57 9.38
CA GLY A 30 8.24 -3.64 10.32
C GLY A 30 9.02 -4.92 10.05
N HIS A 31 8.80 -5.93 10.89
CA HIS A 31 9.37 -7.27 10.73
C HIS A 31 8.45 -8.30 11.39
N THR A 32 8.68 -9.58 11.10
CA THR A 32 8.06 -10.68 11.87
C THR A 32 9.00 -11.07 13.00
N ASP A 33 8.48 -11.05 14.23
CA ASP A 33 9.23 -11.49 15.40
C ASP A 33 9.46 -13.00 15.33
N VAL A 34 10.72 -13.43 15.45
CA VAL A 34 11.11 -14.83 15.23
C VAL A 34 10.62 -15.73 16.37
N ALA A 35 10.47 -15.21 17.59
CA ALA A 35 10.07 -15.99 18.75
C ALA A 35 8.56 -16.24 18.79
N SER A 36 7.76 -15.23 18.46
CA SER A 36 6.30 -15.28 18.52
C SER A 36 5.64 -15.54 17.16
N GLY A 37 6.34 -15.31 16.04
CA GLY A 37 5.77 -15.35 14.69
C GLY A 37 4.81 -14.20 14.39
N LEU A 38 4.71 -13.19 15.28
CA LEU A 38 3.79 -12.07 15.12
C LEU A 38 4.42 -10.93 14.30
N GLN A 39 3.56 -10.24 13.55
CA GLN A 39 3.96 -9.04 12.82
C GLN A 39 4.20 -7.89 13.80
N VAL A 40 5.42 -7.34 13.80
CA VAL A 40 5.78 -6.13 14.51
C VAL A 40 5.68 -4.96 13.55
N GLY A 41 4.72 -4.06 13.84
CA GLY A 41 4.44 -2.87 13.05
C GLY A 41 5.59 -1.86 13.06
N SER A 42 5.57 -0.93 12.10
CA SER A 42 6.42 0.28 12.18
C SER A 42 5.97 1.17 13.34
N THR A 43 6.90 1.82 14.02
CA THR A 43 6.61 2.80 15.09
C THR A 43 6.17 4.17 14.54
N GLY A 44 6.26 4.37 13.22
CA GLY A 44 5.93 5.60 12.52
C GLY A 44 4.54 5.63 11.89
N LYS A 45 4.30 6.67 11.09
CA LYS A 45 3.11 6.75 10.24
C LYS A 45 3.21 5.74 9.10
N ASP A 46 2.09 5.14 8.74
CA ASP A 46 1.94 4.32 7.54
C ASP A 46 1.51 5.22 6.38
N LEU A 47 2.45 5.55 5.49
CA LEU A 47 2.24 6.54 4.43
C LEU A 47 2.44 5.92 3.05
N VAL A 48 1.78 6.52 2.06
CA VAL A 48 1.98 6.19 0.64
C VAL A 48 2.70 7.35 -0.04
N ARG A 49 3.85 7.07 -0.63
CA ARG A 49 4.67 8.05 -1.34
C ARG A 49 4.32 8.06 -2.83
N LEU A 50 3.98 9.25 -3.32
CA LEU A 50 3.83 9.57 -4.74
C LEU A 50 5.12 10.26 -5.22
N ALA A 51 5.99 9.51 -5.87
CA ALA A 51 7.27 10.02 -6.37
C ALA A 51 7.14 10.44 -7.84
N PHE A 52 7.53 11.67 -8.17
CA PHE A 52 7.49 12.21 -9.53
C PHE A 52 8.89 12.19 -10.18
N PRO A 53 9.11 11.35 -11.20
CA PRO A 53 10.30 11.42 -12.04
C PRO A 53 10.40 12.77 -12.75
N ARG A 54 11.61 13.34 -12.76
CA ARG A 54 11.86 14.67 -13.32
C ARG A 54 11.64 14.67 -14.83
N ARG A 55 10.83 15.62 -15.33
CA ARG A 55 10.56 15.84 -16.77
C ARG A 55 9.93 14.65 -17.51
N VAL A 56 9.24 13.75 -16.80
CA VAL A 56 8.56 12.58 -17.40
C VAL A 56 7.06 12.83 -17.56
N TYR A 57 6.42 13.36 -16.52
CA TYR A 57 4.97 13.58 -16.49
C TYR A 57 4.60 15.02 -16.82
N THR A 58 3.38 15.19 -17.32
CA THR A 58 2.76 16.47 -17.70
C THR A 58 1.72 16.87 -16.66
N GLN A 59 1.18 18.09 -16.77
CA GLN A 59 0.08 18.55 -15.91
C GLN A 59 -1.12 17.58 -15.93
N SER A 60 -1.53 17.12 -17.11
CA SER A 60 -2.65 16.18 -17.26
C SER A 60 -2.45 14.86 -16.51
N HIS A 61 -1.21 14.37 -16.38
CA HIS A 61 -0.93 13.17 -15.58
C HIS A 61 -1.10 13.43 -14.07
N VAL A 62 -0.76 14.64 -13.61
CA VAL A 62 -0.94 15.05 -12.21
C VAL A 62 -2.42 15.27 -11.90
N ASP A 63 -3.16 15.90 -12.81
CA ASP A 63 -4.60 16.11 -12.69
C ASP A 63 -5.34 14.75 -12.60
N TYR A 64 -5.00 13.82 -13.50
CA TYR A 64 -5.54 12.46 -13.46
C TYR A 64 -5.24 11.74 -12.14
N LEU A 65 -4.00 11.85 -11.63
CA LEU A 65 -3.65 11.31 -10.31
C LEU A 65 -4.51 11.91 -9.20
N ALA A 66 -4.74 13.22 -9.21
CA ALA A 66 -5.58 13.89 -8.22
C ALA A 66 -7.03 13.40 -8.30
N GLU A 67 -7.58 13.25 -9.51
CA GLU A 67 -8.93 12.71 -9.73
C GLU A 67 -9.07 11.28 -9.18
N VAL A 68 -8.10 10.40 -9.45
CA VAL A 68 -8.07 9.03 -8.91
C VAL A 68 -8.04 9.03 -7.39
N ILE A 69 -7.19 9.86 -6.77
CA ILE A 69 -7.09 9.94 -5.30
C ILE A 69 -8.41 10.42 -4.70
N VAL A 70 -9.03 11.45 -5.27
CA VAL A 70 -10.33 11.96 -4.81
C VAL A 70 -11.43 10.91 -4.99
N HIS A 71 -11.43 10.19 -6.11
CA HIS A 71 -12.37 9.10 -6.38
C HIS A 71 -12.25 7.98 -5.34
N LEU A 72 -11.03 7.52 -5.08
CA LEU A 72 -10.73 6.52 -4.05
C LEU A 72 -11.16 7.01 -2.66
N PHE A 73 -10.85 8.25 -2.30
CA PHE A 73 -11.24 8.79 -0.99
C PHE A 73 -12.76 8.81 -0.79
N ARG A 74 -13.52 9.16 -1.83
CA ARG A 74 -14.99 9.20 -1.82
C ARG A 74 -15.60 7.79 -1.70
N HIS A 75 -15.00 6.79 -2.34
CA HIS A 75 -15.51 5.41 -2.39
C HIS A 75 -14.65 4.41 -1.61
N ARG A 76 -13.88 4.91 -0.62
CA ARG A 76 -12.83 4.13 0.08
C ARG A 76 -13.34 2.84 0.72
N GLU A 77 -14.59 2.83 1.18
CA GLU A 77 -15.21 1.66 1.81
C GLU A 77 -15.46 0.51 0.82
N ALA A 78 -15.59 0.83 -0.47
CA ALA A 78 -15.88 -0.13 -1.54
C ALA A 78 -14.67 -0.44 -2.43
N LEU A 79 -13.69 0.48 -2.52
CA LEU A 79 -12.56 0.35 -3.45
C LEU A 79 -11.22 0.05 -2.76
N VAL A 80 -11.05 0.46 -1.50
CA VAL A 80 -9.81 0.20 -0.76
C VAL A 80 -10.02 -1.08 0.05
N PRO A 81 -9.15 -2.11 -0.12
CA PRO A 81 -9.21 -3.28 0.74
C PRO A 81 -9.18 -2.88 2.21
N ARG A 82 -10.04 -3.47 3.04
CA ARG A 82 -10.08 -3.20 4.48
C ARG A 82 -8.72 -3.42 5.13
N GLY A 83 -8.01 -4.43 4.63
CA GLY A 83 -6.63 -4.70 4.99
C GLY A 83 -6.04 -5.83 4.16
N LEU A 84 -4.74 -6.00 4.31
CA LEU A 84 -3.96 -7.07 3.70
C LEU A 84 -3.23 -7.86 4.79
N ARG A 85 -2.97 -9.14 4.51
CA ARG A 85 -1.99 -9.95 5.24
C ARG A 85 -0.86 -10.37 4.32
N ILE A 86 0.33 -10.56 4.88
CA ILE A 86 1.46 -11.17 4.17
C ILE A 86 1.16 -12.67 4.03
N SER A 87 1.20 -13.19 2.80
CA SER A 87 1.04 -14.62 2.51
C SER A 87 2.40 -15.31 2.32
N CYS A 88 3.39 -14.58 1.81
CA CYS A 88 4.78 -15.02 1.69
C CYS A 88 5.72 -13.88 2.08
N GLU A 89 6.62 -14.13 3.03
CA GLU A 89 7.59 -13.15 3.53
C GLU A 89 9.03 -13.65 3.24
N PRO A 90 9.85 -12.88 2.50
CA PRO A 90 11.26 -13.22 2.33
C PRO A 90 12.05 -12.88 3.62
N PRO A 91 13.21 -13.52 3.83
CA PRO A 91 13.99 -13.35 5.06
C PRO A 91 14.60 -11.94 5.22
N VAL A 92 14.75 -11.19 4.12
CA VAL A 92 15.32 -9.84 4.10
C VAL A 92 14.58 -8.95 3.12
N LEU A 93 14.56 -7.64 3.42
CA LEU A 93 14.00 -6.61 2.53
C LEU A 93 12.59 -6.93 2.03
N ARG A 94 11.73 -7.34 2.96
CA ARG A 94 10.38 -7.84 2.69
C ARG A 94 9.50 -6.95 1.82
N HIS A 95 9.70 -5.64 1.86
CA HIS A 95 8.94 -4.68 1.05
C HIS A 95 9.16 -4.78 -0.46
N PHE A 96 10.18 -5.50 -0.94
CA PHE A 96 10.38 -5.70 -2.38
C PHE A 96 9.64 -6.89 -2.95
N THR A 97 9.55 -7.99 -2.19
CA THR A 97 9.11 -9.29 -2.74
C THR A 97 8.16 -10.04 -1.81
N CYS A 98 7.49 -9.36 -0.88
CA CYS A 98 6.36 -9.95 -0.16
C CYS A 98 5.19 -10.18 -1.11
N ASP A 99 4.49 -11.29 -0.88
CA ASP A 99 3.15 -11.52 -1.42
C ASP A 99 2.10 -11.18 -0.38
N PHE A 100 0.94 -10.70 -0.85
CA PHE A 100 -0.15 -10.24 0.00
C PHE A 100 -1.49 -10.83 -0.44
N GLU A 101 -2.37 -11.02 0.54
CA GLU A 101 -3.75 -11.44 0.32
C GLU A 101 -4.72 -10.51 1.09
N PRO A 102 -5.91 -10.21 0.54
CA PRO A 102 -6.94 -9.45 1.26
C PRO A 102 -7.41 -10.19 2.52
N LEU A 103 -7.65 -9.44 3.60
CA LEU A 103 -8.20 -10.00 4.85
C LEU A 103 -9.69 -10.38 4.73
N GLU A 104 -10.45 -9.67 3.90
CA GLU A 104 -11.81 -10.04 3.51
C GLU A 104 -11.98 -9.82 2.01
N ALA A 105 -12.53 -10.80 1.29
CA ALA A 105 -13.02 -10.58 -0.06
C ALA A 105 -14.26 -9.68 0.04
N HIS A 106 -14.30 -8.55 -0.70
CA HIS A 106 -15.51 -7.73 -0.78
C HIS A 106 -16.69 -8.62 -1.20
N LYS A 107 -17.69 -8.73 -0.31
CA LYS A 107 -19.02 -9.26 -0.64
C LYS A 107 -19.79 -8.24 -1.44
#